data_AF-A0A357MAW0-F1
#
_entry.id   AF-A0A357MAW0-F1
#
_cell.length_a   1.000
_cell.length_b   1.000
_cell.length_c   1.000
_cell.angle_alpha   90.00
_cell.angle_beta   90.00
_cell.angle_gamma   90.00
#
_symmetry.space_group_name_H-M   'P 1'
#
loop_
_entity.id
_entity.type
_entity.pdbx_description
1 polymer ?
#
loop_
_entity_poly.entity_id
_entity_poly.type
_entity_poly.pdbx_seq_one_letter_code
_entity_poly.pdbx_strand_id
1 'polypeptide(L)'
;ADKWDAFKKFNDSSKEAPTFGFAFDPTPVKTEVAAINNVTKEFMPALYTGSVDPKTYLPKATKKFKEAGLDKVIAEVQKQLDEWNQTKK
;
A
#
# COMPACT_ATOMS: atom_id res chain seq x y z
N ALA A 1 -31.76 15.22 -13.98
CA ALA A 1 -31.25 13.90 -14.39
C ALA A 1 -31.80 12.89 -13.41
N ASP A 2 -32.26 11.72 -13.88
CA ASP A 2 -32.63 10.61 -13.02
C ASP A 2 -31.39 10.19 -12.19
N LYS A 3 -31.59 9.90 -10.91
CA LYS A 3 -30.55 9.43 -9.99
C LYS A 3 -29.85 8.18 -10.53
N TRP A 4 -30.60 7.27 -11.18
CA TRP A 4 -30.04 6.03 -11.71
C TRP A 4 -29.17 6.24 -12.94
N ASP A 5 -29.57 7.16 -13.83
CA ASP A 5 -28.76 7.55 -14.97
C ASP A 5 -27.46 8.25 -14.53
N ALA A 6 -27.53 9.08 -13.49
CA ALA A 6 -26.35 9.73 -12.90
C ALA A 6 -25.36 8.71 -12.32
N PHE A 7 -25.86 7.69 -11.60
CA PHE A 7 -25.02 6.62 -11.07
C PHE A 7 -24.44 5.72 -12.15
N LYS A 8 -25.23 5.39 -13.17
CA LYS A 8 -24.73 4.59 -14.31
C LYS A 8 -23.59 5.33 -15.01
N LYS A 9 -23.77 6.61 -15.33
CA LYS A 9 -22.73 7.44 -15.94
C LYS A 9 -21.49 7.55 -15.07
N PHE A 10 -21.65 7.72 -13.75
CA PHE A 10 -20.53 7.76 -12.81
C PHE A 10 -19.75 6.44 -12.81
N ASN A 11 -20.45 5.30 -12.69
CA ASN A 11 -19.84 3.97 -12.68
C ASN A 11 -19.13 3.68 -14.01
N ASP A 12 -19.77 3.92 -15.14
CA ASP A 12 -19.22 3.71 -16.49
C ASP A 12 -18.00 4.61 -16.76
N SER A 13 -17.87 5.75 -16.05
CA SER A 13 -16.71 6.64 -16.15
C SER A 13 -15.51 6.23 -15.28
N SER A 14 -15.66 5.17 -14.48
CA SER A 14 -14.61 4.69 -13.59
C SER A 14 -13.43 4.16 -14.38
N LYS A 15 -12.22 4.48 -13.92
CA LYS A 15 -10.98 3.94 -14.49
C LYS A 15 -10.47 2.83 -13.60
N GLU A 16 -10.32 1.64 -14.17
CA GLU A 16 -9.70 0.52 -13.48
C GLU A 16 -8.24 0.86 -13.17
N ALA A 17 -7.79 0.54 -11.96
CA ALA A 17 -6.39 0.70 -11.59
C ALA A 17 -5.53 -0.31 -12.36
N PRO A 18 -4.31 0.04 -12.81
CA PRO A 18 -3.42 -0.90 -13.48
C PRO A 18 -3.13 -2.17 -12.66
N THR A 19 -3.16 -2.03 -11.32
CA THR A 19 -2.92 -3.10 -10.35
C THR A 19 -4.20 -3.83 -9.92
N PHE A 20 -5.35 -3.56 -10.55
CA PHE A 20 -6.61 -4.21 -10.16
C PHE A 20 -6.54 -5.72 -10.42
N GLY A 21 -6.78 -6.50 -9.37
CA GLY A 21 -6.65 -7.96 -9.37
C GLY A 21 -5.25 -8.49 -9.02
N PHE A 22 -4.26 -7.63 -8.73
CA PHE A 22 -2.99 -8.06 -8.17
C PHE A 22 -3.16 -8.40 -6.68
N ALA A 23 -2.65 -9.56 -6.27
CA ALA A 23 -2.63 -9.99 -4.88
C ALA A 23 -1.20 -10.39 -4.50
N PHE A 24 -0.60 -9.63 -3.58
CA PHE A 24 0.74 -9.89 -3.09
C PHE A 24 0.79 -11.17 -2.23
N ASP A 25 1.76 -12.06 -2.50
CA ASP A 25 2.13 -13.17 -1.63
C ASP A 25 3.23 -12.74 -0.65
N PRO A 26 2.92 -12.58 0.65
CA PRO A 26 3.91 -12.16 1.64
C PRO A 26 4.82 -13.30 2.10
N THR A 27 4.60 -14.56 1.68
CA THR A 27 5.35 -15.73 2.16
C THR A 27 6.87 -15.54 2.08
N PRO A 28 7.47 -15.01 0.99
CA PRO A 28 8.91 -14.81 0.87
C PRO A 28 9.51 -13.77 1.85
N VAL A 29 8.67 -12.88 2.39
CA VAL A 29 9.07 -11.74 3.24
C VAL A 29 8.21 -11.64 4.51
N LYS A 30 7.70 -12.78 4.98
CA LYS A 30 6.72 -12.85 6.08
C LYS A 30 7.24 -12.23 7.37
N THR A 31 8.53 -12.41 7.67
CA THR A 31 9.18 -11.86 8.86
C THR A 31 9.25 -10.33 8.79
N GLU A 32 9.65 -9.79 7.65
CA GLU A 32 9.71 -8.34 7.42
C GLU A 32 8.32 -7.71 7.49
N VAL A 33 7.30 -8.35 6.90
CA VAL A 33 5.91 -7.89 7.01
C VAL A 33 5.44 -7.84 8.47
N ALA A 34 5.80 -8.83 9.29
CA ALA A 34 5.49 -8.81 10.72
C ALA A 34 6.19 -7.66 11.46
N ALA A 35 7.47 -7.41 11.16
CA ALA A 35 8.23 -6.29 11.74
C ALA A 35 7.66 -4.93 11.31
N ILE A 36 7.33 -4.75 10.03
CA ILE A 36 6.68 -3.55 9.48
C ILE A 36 5.34 -3.30 10.18
N ASN A 37 4.54 -4.33 10.41
CA ASN A 37 3.26 -4.20 11.11
C ASN A 37 3.42 -3.65 12.54
N ASN A 38 4.51 -3.98 13.23
CA ASN A 38 4.79 -3.41 14.55
C ASN A 38 5.13 -1.93 14.46
N VAL A 39 5.96 -1.52 13.48
CA VAL A 39 6.27 -0.10 13.23
C VAL A 39 5.01 0.67 12.84
N THR A 40 4.12 0.07 12.03
CA THR A 40 2.85 0.67 11.65
C THR A 40 1.98 0.99 12.86
N LYS A 41 1.84 0.03 13.79
CA LYS A 41 1.07 0.22 15.04
C LYS A 41 1.66 1.30 15.93
N GLU A 42 2.99 1.43 15.95
CA GLU A 42 3.70 2.41 16.78
C GLU A 42 3.53 3.85 16.26
N PHE A 43 3.65 4.08 14.94
CA PHE A 43 3.77 5.44 14.39
C PHE A 43 2.53 5.94 13.65
N MET A 44 1.86 5.07 12.90
CA MET A 44 0.91 5.53 11.90
C MET A 44 -0.39 6.11 12.45
N PRO A 45 -0.98 5.62 13.58
CA PRO A 45 -2.19 6.23 14.13
C PRO A 45 -2.04 7.74 14.35
N ALA A 46 -0.97 8.18 15.01
CA ALA A 46 -0.74 9.59 15.30
C ALA A 46 -0.38 10.42 14.05
N LEU A 47 0.35 9.82 13.09
CA LEU A 47 0.67 10.47 11.81
C LEU A 47 -0.57 10.65 10.93
N TYR A 48 -1.47 9.66 10.87
CA TYR A 48 -2.69 9.72 10.07
C TYR A 48 -3.72 10.70 10.61
N THR A 49 -3.82 10.86 11.93
CA THR A 49 -4.74 11.81 12.55
C THR A 49 -4.18 13.24 12.62
N GLY A 50 -2.90 13.44 12.28
CA GLY A 50 -2.23 14.73 12.45
C GLY A 50 -1.98 15.09 13.91
N SER A 51 -1.98 14.12 14.83
CA SER A 51 -1.76 14.35 16.27
C SER A 51 -0.30 14.64 16.63
N VAL A 52 0.62 14.45 15.70
CA VAL A 52 2.06 14.75 15.85
C VAL A 52 2.59 15.50 14.64
N ASP A 53 3.65 16.27 14.82
CA ASP A 53 4.32 16.98 13.73
C ASP A 53 5.01 15.98 12.76
N PRO A 54 4.59 15.90 11.49
CA PRO A 54 5.19 14.99 10.53
C PRO A 54 6.66 15.31 10.25
N LYS A 55 7.11 16.57 10.37
CA LYS A 55 8.53 16.92 10.16
C LYS A 55 9.44 16.23 11.17
N THR A 56 8.90 15.91 12.35
CA THR A 56 9.63 15.23 13.43
C THR A 56 9.40 13.72 13.42
N TYR A 57 8.17 13.26 13.19
CA TYR A 57 7.81 11.85 13.39
C TYR A 57 7.88 11.00 12.11
N LEU A 58 7.66 11.59 10.93
CA LEU A 58 7.76 10.84 9.68
C LEU A 58 9.18 10.32 9.43
N PRO A 59 10.28 11.11 9.61
CA PRO A 59 11.63 10.58 9.45
C PRO A 59 11.96 9.43 10.41
N LYS A 60 11.45 9.48 11.65
CA LYS A 60 11.62 8.41 12.64
C LYS A 60 10.91 7.13 12.22
N ALA A 61 9.66 7.25 11.75
CA ALA A 61 8.89 6.12 11.23
C ALA A 61 9.59 5.51 10.00
N THR A 62 10.00 6.33 9.02
CA THR A 62 10.70 5.87 7.81
C THR A 62 11.99 5.13 8.17
N LYS A 63 12.79 5.63 9.11
CA LYS A 63 14.00 4.94 9.57
C LYS A 63 13.66 3.55 10.13
N LYS A 64 12.67 3.46 11.03
CA LYS A 64 12.24 2.19 11.62
C LYS A 64 11.64 1.23 10.60
N PHE A 65 10.90 1.72 9.61
CA PHE A 65 10.40 0.87 8.52
C PHE A 65 11.54 0.27 7.70
N LYS A 66 12.57 1.06 7.37
CA LYS A 66 13.76 0.56 6.68
C LYS A 66 14.51 -0.49 7.51
N GLU A 67 14.72 -0.23 8.80
CA GLU A 67 15.31 -1.19 9.74
C GLU A 67 14.49 -2.48 9.86
N ALA A 68 13.16 -2.38 9.73
CA ALA A 68 12.24 -3.52 9.72
C ALA A 68 12.20 -4.29 8.38
N GLY A 69 12.97 -3.86 7.37
CA GLY A 69 13.07 -4.55 6.08
C GLY A 69 12.10 -4.05 5.00
N LEU A 70 11.60 -2.81 5.11
CA LEU A 70 10.69 -2.22 4.10
C LEU A 70 11.24 -2.33 2.67
N ASP A 71 12.52 -2.03 2.47
CA ASP A 71 13.13 -2.06 1.13
C ASP A 71 13.09 -3.47 0.50
N LYS A 72 13.21 -4.52 1.32
CA LYS A 72 13.09 -5.93 0.88
C LYS A 72 11.66 -6.26 0.47
N VAL A 73 10.67 -5.81 1.24
CA VAL A 73 9.25 -6.01 0.91
C VAL A 73 8.89 -5.27 -0.38
N ILE A 74 9.36 -4.04 -0.57
CA ILE A 74 9.15 -3.28 -1.81
C ILE A 74 9.72 -4.03 -3.01
N ALA A 75 10.95 -4.56 -2.91
CA ALA A 75 11.57 -5.32 -3.98
C ALA A 75 10.78 -6.59 -4.34
N GLU A 76 10.27 -7.32 -3.33
CA GLU A 76 9.46 -8.52 -3.56
C GLU A 76 8.09 -8.18 -4.17
N VAL A 77 7.42 -7.11 -3.70
CA VAL A 77 6.16 -6.62 -4.31
C VAL A 77 6.39 -6.26 -5.77
N GLN A 78 7.47 -5.54 -6.09
CA GLN A 78 7.78 -5.14 -7.46
C GLN A 78 8.01 -6.35 -8.35
N LYS A 79 8.80 -7.33 -7.89
CA LYS A 79 9.03 -8.58 -8.61
C LYS A 79 7.70 -9.31 -8.92
N GLN A 80 6.85 -9.51 -7.91
CA GLN A 80 5.57 -10.20 -8.12
C GLN A 80 4.62 -9.41 -9.02
N LEU A 81 4.64 -8.08 -8.92
CA LEU A 81 3.85 -7.22 -9.78
C LEU A 81 4.31 -7.32 -11.25
N ASP A 82 5.61 -7.35 -11.49
CA ASP A 82 6.19 -7.50 -12.84
C ASP A 82 5.89 -8.88 -13.45
N GLU A 83 5.95 -9.93 -12.64
CA GLU A 83 5.53 -11.28 -13.03
C GLU A 83 4.02 -11.34 -13.35
N TRP A 84 3.18 -10.74 -12.49
CA TRP A 84 1.74 -10.71 -12.69
C TRP A 84 1.33 -9.88 -13.92
N ASN A 85 1.98 -8.74 -14.17
CA ASN A 85 1.73 -7.91 -15.35
C ASN A 85 1.96 -8.66 -16.66
N GLN A 86 2.85 -9.65 -16.69
CA GLN A 86 3.06 -10.51 -17.87
C GLN A 86 1.92 -11.50 -18.10
N THR A 87 1.09 -11.77 -17.08
CA THR A 87 -0.08 -12.66 -17.18
C THR A 87 -1.35 -11.96 -17.67
N LYS A 88 -1.39 -10.62 -17.57
CA LYS A 88 -2.45 -9.77 -18.12
C LYS A 88 -2.30 -9.70 -19.65
N LYS A 89 -3.07 -10.51 -20.37
CA LYS A 89 -3.31 -10.36 -21.82
C LYS A 89 -4.49 -9.44 -22.08
#